data_AF-A0A2D5QMB1-F1
#
_entry.id   AF-A0A2D5QMB1-F1
#
_cell.length_a   1.000
_cell.length_b   1.000
_cell.length_c   1.000
_cell.angle_alpha   90.00
_cell.angle_beta   90.00
_cell.angle_gamma   90.00
#
_symmetry.space_group_name_H-M   'P 1'
#
loop_
_entity.id
_entity.type
_entity.pdbx_description
1 polymer ?
#
loop_
_entity_poly.entity_id
_entity_poly.type
_entity_poly.pdbx_seq_one_letter_code
_entity_poly.pdbx_strand_id
1 'polypeptide(L)'
;MYVHQIKGAFKFRLGALSSAVIALSFVAQGCGPIRSHSTIARAHIAIEAAEGARADRLAVFEYESAKLYLRKAKLEEGLSAFKSAIEFARAARNYADSARARAIKNAQARPLTPTERRRMMMQQDRTKIMQQSPIKNTQPTQATPSVTPTMPSMPSMPSMPSMPSMPKPSSNPNQTGGR
;
A
#
# COMPACT_ATOMS: atom_id res chain seq x y z
N MET A 1 54.28 47.26 21.44
CA MET A 1 53.63 46.35 22.43
C MET A 1 52.18 46.06 22.01
N TYR A 2 51.90 45.15 21.05
CA TYR A 2 50.50 44.77 20.71
C TYR A 2 50.35 43.42 19.96
N VAL A 3 51.18 42.40 20.26
CA VAL A 3 51.19 41.15 19.45
C VAL A 3 50.84 39.88 20.26
N HIS A 4 50.15 39.99 21.40
CA HIS A 4 49.92 38.82 22.27
C HIS A 4 48.46 38.51 22.67
N GLN A 5 47.46 38.96 21.90
CA GLN A 5 46.04 38.86 22.28
C GLN A 5 45.11 38.16 21.27
N ILE A 6 45.60 37.17 20.50
CA ILE A 6 44.77 36.46 19.48
C ILE A 6 44.68 34.93 19.72
N LYS A 7 45.38 34.36 20.71
CA LYS A 7 45.43 32.90 20.89
C LYS A 7 44.22 32.28 21.64
N GLY A 8 43.29 33.09 22.16
CA GLY A 8 42.17 32.61 22.99
C GLY A 8 40.88 32.22 22.26
N ALA A 9 40.60 32.80 21.08
CA ALA A 9 39.29 32.65 20.44
C ALA A 9 39.11 31.37 19.60
N PHE A 10 40.21 30.67 19.29
CA PHE A 10 40.16 29.52 18.36
C PHE A 10 39.79 28.20 19.05
N LYS A 11 39.97 28.08 20.36
CA LYS A 11 39.65 26.85 21.11
C LYS A 11 38.16 26.66 21.40
N PHE A 12 37.34 27.71 21.30
CA PHE A 12 35.91 27.62 21.61
C PHE A 12 35.04 27.23 20.40
N ARG A 13 35.49 27.54 19.16
CA ARG A 13 34.74 27.17 17.94
C ARG A 13 34.92 25.70 17.52
N LEU A 14 36.04 25.07 17.90
CA LEU A 14 36.27 23.64 17.62
C LEU A 14 35.42 22.70 18.50
N GLY A 15 35.04 23.13 19.71
CA GLY A 15 34.16 22.36 20.60
C GLY A 15 32.70 22.32 20.15
N ALA A 16 32.18 23.44 19.62
CA ALA A 16 30.79 23.54 19.17
C ALA A 16 30.51 22.71 17.89
N LEU A 17 31.49 22.61 16.99
CA LEU A 17 31.40 21.79 15.78
C LEU A 17 31.39 20.28 16.09
N SER A 18 32.14 19.84 17.09
CA SER A 18 32.19 18.42 17.50
C SER A 18 30.87 17.94 18.13
N SER A 19 30.23 18.80 18.94
CA SER A 19 28.89 18.52 19.50
C SER A 19 27.80 18.39 18.42
N ALA A 20 27.86 19.23 17.38
CA ALA A 20 26.90 19.19 16.28
C ALA A 20 27.00 17.90 15.44
N VAL A 21 28.20 17.36 15.23
CA VAL A 21 28.41 16.11 14.48
C VAL A 21 27.90 14.88 15.25
N ILE A 22 28.06 14.87 16.57
CA ILE A 22 27.52 13.80 17.42
C ILE A 22 25.98 13.84 17.44
N ALA A 23 25.38 15.02 17.59
CA ALA A 23 23.93 15.18 17.54
C ALA A 23 23.33 14.74 16.18
N LEU A 24 24.01 15.03 15.07
CA LEU A 24 23.58 14.63 13.74
C LEU A 24 23.69 13.11 13.50
N SER A 25 24.67 12.45 14.13
CA SER A 25 24.86 11.00 14.00
C SER A 25 23.77 10.17 14.69
N PHE A 26 23.12 10.72 15.74
CA PHE A 26 21.95 10.11 16.37
C PHE A 26 20.68 10.21 15.50
N VAL A 27 20.58 11.22 14.65
CA VAL A 27 19.45 11.38 13.72
C VAL A 27 19.58 10.43 12.51
N ALA A 28 20.82 10.13 12.08
CA ALA A 28 21.09 9.26 10.94
C ALA A 28 20.91 7.75 11.24
N GLN A 29 20.99 7.34 12.51
CA GLN A 29 20.53 6.02 12.93
C GLN A 29 19.01 6.03 13.03
N GLY A 30 18.35 6.02 11.87
CA GLY A 30 16.90 6.10 11.72
C GLY A 30 16.17 5.38 12.86
N CYS A 31 15.57 6.21 13.71
CA CYS A 31 14.73 5.83 14.82
C CYS A 31 13.80 4.67 14.39
N GLY A 32 13.82 3.56 15.14
CA GLY A 32 12.89 2.42 14.97
C GLY A 32 11.46 2.77 14.54
N PRO A 33 10.84 3.87 15.02
CA PRO A 33 9.53 4.34 14.56
C PRO A 33 9.37 4.51 13.04
N ILE A 34 10.31 5.17 12.36
CA ILE A 34 10.18 5.48 10.92
C ILE A 34 10.20 4.20 10.11
N ARG A 35 11.09 3.28 10.48
CA ARG A 35 11.21 1.98 9.81
C ARG A 35 9.99 1.11 10.07
N SER A 36 9.48 1.08 11.30
CA SER A 36 8.22 0.39 11.64
C SER A 36 7.08 0.90 10.77
N HIS A 37 6.84 2.21 10.80
CA HIS A 37 5.72 2.83 10.10
C HIS A 37 5.77 2.59 8.59
N SER A 38 6.95 2.75 7.98
CA SER A 38 7.12 2.48 6.54
C SER A 38 6.90 1.00 6.18
N THR A 39 7.21 0.07 7.09
CA THR A 39 7.06 -1.38 6.86
C THR A 39 5.58 -1.78 6.99
N ILE A 40 4.87 -1.20 7.97
CA ILE A 40 3.42 -1.37 8.14
C ILE A 40 2.66 -0.82 6.93
N ALA A 41 3.03 0.36 6.43
CA ALA A 41 2.44 0.93 5.22
C ALA A 41 2.62 0.02 4.00
N ARG A 42 3.81 -0.56 3.80
CA ARG A 42 4.06 -1.53 2.71
C ARG A 42 3.22 -2.79 2.85
N ALA A 43 3.05 -3.30 4.06
CA ALA A 43 2.19 -4.47 4.32
C ALA A 43 0.71 -4.15 4.01
N HIS A 44 0.25 -2.94 4.33
CA HIS A 44 -1.11 -2.48 3.99
C HIS A 44 -1.35 -2.49 2.47
N ILE A 45 -0.45 -1.89 1.71
CA ILE A 45 -0.52 -1.85 0.24
C ILE A 45 -0.53 -3.26 -0.35
N ALA A 46 0.25 -4.19 0.21
CA ALA A 46 0.27 -5.58 -0.24
C ALA A 46 -1.07 -6.29 0.02
N ILE A 47 -1.74 -6.03 1.15
CA ILE A 47 -3.07 -6.58 1.46
C ILE A 47 -4.12 -6.01 0.50
N GLU A 48 -4.10 -4.71 0.21
CA GLU A 48 -4.99 -4.10 -0.79
C GLU A 48 -4.77 -4.69 -2.19
N ALA A 49 -3.51 -4.96 -2.56
CA ALA A 49 -3.19 -5.63 -3.83
C ALA A 49 -3.70 -7.07 -3.87
N ALA A 50 -3.68 -7.79 -2.74
CA ALA A 50 -4.26 -9.13 -2.63
C ALA A 50 -5.79 -9.09 -2.69
N GLU A 51 -6.42 -8.11 -2.06
CA GLU A 51 -7.86 -7.87 -2.13
C GLU A 51 -8.32 -7.56 -3.57
N GLY A 52 -7.56 -6.74 -4.31
CA GLY A 52 -7.80 -6.49 -5.74
C GLY A 52 -7.76 -7.77 -6.60
N ALA A 53 -7.01 -8.79 -6.18
CA ALA A 53 -6.98 -10.11 -6.80
C ALA A 53 -8.09 -11.07 -6.31
N ARG A 54 -9.02 -10.58 -5.47
CA ARG A 54 -10.08 -11.37 -4.82
C ARG A 54 -9.54 -12.48 -3.91
N ALA A 55 -8.44 -12.21 -3.21
CA ALA A 55 -7.89 -13.15 -2.23
C ALA A 55 -8.85 -13.43 -1.06
N ASP A 56 -9.77 -12.51 -0.77
CA ASP A 56 -10.88 -12.67 0.19
C ASP A 56 -11.73 -13.92 -0.04
N ARG A 57 -11.85 -14.38 -1.29
CA ARG A 57 -12.63 -15.56 -1.67
C ARG A 57 -11.78 -16.69 -2.23
N LEU A 58 -10.69 -16.36 -2.89
CA LEU A 58 -9.85 -17.35 -3.59
C LEU A 58 -8.68 -17.86 -2.74
N ALA A 59 -8.28 -17.14 -1.68
CA ALA A 59 -7.16 -17.49 -0.81
C ALA A 59 -7.41 -17.00 0.63
N VAL A 60 -8.55 -17.41 1.20
CA VAL A 60 -9.09 -16.87 2.46
C VAL A 60 -8.10 -17.00 3.62
N PHE A 61 -7.43 -18.15 3.72
CA PHE A 61 -6.52 -18.43 4.84
C PHE A 61 -5.34 -17.45 4.88
N GLU A 62 -4.66 -17.28 3.74
CA GLU A 62 -3.50 -16.39 3.63
C GLU A 62 -3.91 -14.92 3.76
N TYR A 63 -5.08 -14.55 3.21
CA TYR A 63 -5.61 -13.20 3.28
C TYR A 63 -5.97 -12.79 4.72
N GLU A 64 -6.71 -13.64 5.45
CA GLU A 64 -7.06 -13.34 6.85
C GLU A 64 -5.84 -13.39 7.77
N SER A 65 -4.90 -14.31 7.53
CA SER A 65 -3.62 -14.32 8.24
C SER A 65 -2.88 -12.99 8.07
N ALA A 66 -2.77 -12.48 6.84
CA ALA A 66 -2.14 -11.18 6.57
C ALA A 66 -2.79 -10.03 7.36
N LYS A 67 -4.13 -9.99 7.40
CA LYS A 67 -4.89 -8.97 8.16
C LYS A 67 -4.64 -9.06 9.67
N LEU A 68 -4.60 -10.27 10.22
CA LEU A 68 -4.32 -10.50 11.64
C LEU A 68 -2.89 -10.06 12.01
N TYR A 69 -1.90 -10.41 11.19
CA TYR A 69 -0.52 -9.97 11.39
C TYR A 69 -0.36 -8.45 11.27
N LEU A 70 -1.05 -7.81 10.32
CA LEU A 70 -1.04 -6.35 10.20
C LEU A 70 -1.66 -5.69 11.45
N ARG A 71 -2.77 -6.22 11.95
CA ARG A 71 -3.39 -5.73 13.19
C ARG A 71 -2.40 -5.87 14.36
N LYS A 72 -1.74 -7.02 14.49
CA LYS A 72 -0.72 -7.24 15.53
C LYS A 72 0.46 -6.28 15.40
N ALA A 73 0.94 -6.02 14.18
CA ALA A 73 2.01 -5.07 13.94
C ALA A 73 1.66 -3.65 14.41
N LYS A 74 0.44 -3.17 14.12
CA LYS A 74 -0.06 -1.87 14.59
C LYS A 74 -0.17 -1.79 16.11
N LEU A 75 -0.53 -2.89 16.78
CA LEU A 75 -0.55 -2.96 18.25
C LEU A 75 0.85 -2.81 18.83
N GLU A 76 1.83 -3.55 18.29
CA GLU A 76 3.22 -3.47 18.74
C GLU A 76 3.85 -2.10 18.47
N GLU A 77 3.51 -1.46 17.34
CA GLU A 77 3.90 -0.08 17.04
C GLU A 77 3.35 0.90 18.09
N GLY A 78 2.09 0.74 18.50
CA GLY A 78 1.49 1.51 19.60
C GLY A 78 2.14 1.26 20.96
N LEU A 79 2.71 0.08 21.18
CA LEU A 79 3.50 -0.28 22.37
C LEU A 79 4.97 0.17 22.29
N SER A 80 5.35 0.93 21.26
CA SER A 80 6.74 1.32 20.99
C SER A 80 7.69 0.12 20.81
N ALA A 81 7.16 -1.07 20.56
CA ALA A 81 7.92 -2.29 20.30
C ALA A 81 8.24 -2.38 18.80
N PHE A 82 9.04 -1.44 18.30
CA PHE A 82 9.26 -1.27 16.86
C PHE A 82 9.88 -2.48 16.16
N LYS A 83 10.72 -3.26 16.87
CA LYS A 83 11.33 -4.47 16.32
C LYS A 83 10.29 -5.56 16.07
N SER A 84 9.41 -5.84 17.03
CA SER A 84 8.32 -6.83 16.86
C SER A 84 7.31 -6.33 15.82
N ALA A 85 6.98 -5.04 15.82
CA ALA A 85 6.12 -4.43 14.81
C ALA A 85 6.64 -4.66 13.38
N ILE A 86 7.95 -4.48 13.15
CA ILE A 86 8.58 -4.73 11.85
C ILE A 86 8.48 -6.21 11.45
N GLU A 87 8.73 -7.14 12.37
CA GLU A 87 8.66 -8.58 12.06
C GLU A 87 7.23 -9.02 11.73
N PHE A 88 6.23 -8.57 12.50
CA PHE A 88 4.83 -8.85 12.18
C PHE A 88 4.38 -8.18 10.87
N ALA A 89 4.83 -6.97 10.57
CA ALA A 89 4.53 -6.31 9.30
C ALA A 89 5.15 -7.06 8.11
N ARG A 90 6.36 -7.61 8.25
CA ARG A 90 6.98 -8.47 7.22
C ARG A 90 6.20 -9.77 7.03
N ALA A 91 5.80 -10.41 8.13
CA ALA A 91 4.95 -11.60 8.06
C ALA A 91 3.63 -11.29 7.34
N ALA A 92 2.96 -10.20 7.70
CA ALA A 92 1.73 -9.74 7.04
C ALA A 92 1.92 -9.56 5.53
N ARG A 93 3.03 -8.92 5.12
CA ARG A 93 3.36 -8.74 3.69
C ARG A 93 3.56 -10.08 2.98
N ASN A 94 4.33 -11.00 3.57
CA ASN A 94 4.60 -12.30 2.97
C ASN A 94 3.32 -13.13 2.80
N TYR A 95 2.40 -13.08 3.77
CA TYR A 95 1.08 -13.70 3.65
C TYR A 95 0.24 -13.02 2.58
N ALA A 96 0.26 -11.69 2.47
CA ALA A 96 -0.48 -10.97 1.43
C ALA A 96 0.03 -11.31 0.01
N ASP A 97 1.34 -11.37 -0.18
CA ASP A 97 1.96 -11.77 -1.46
C ASP A 97 1.57 -13.22 -1.82
N SER A 98 1.60 -14.12 -0.83
CA SER A 98 1.15 -15.51 -0.99
C SER A 98 -0.34 -15.61 -1.32
N ALA A 99 -1.17 -14.82 -0.65
CA ALA A 99 -2.61 -14.75 -0.86
C ALA A 99 -2.92 -14.29 -2.29
N ARG A 100 -2.24 -13.24 -2.76
CA ARG A 100 -2.36 -12.73 -4.13
C ARG A 100 -1.97 -13.79 -5.15
N ALA A 101 -0.82 -14.45 -4.97
CA ALA A 101 -0.34 -15.49 -5.88
C ALA A 101 -1.32 -16.67 -5.95
N ARG A 102 -1.83 -17.13 -4.80
CA ARG A 102 -2.83 -18.20 -4.70
C ARG A 102 -4.16 -17.78 -5.31
N ALA A 103 -4.60 -16.54 -5.10
CA ALA A 103 -5.83 -16.03 -5.69
C ALA A 103 -5.76 -16.04 -7.22
N ILE A 104 -4.65 -15.58 -7.81
CA ILE A 104 -4.42 -15.63 -9.26
C ILE A 104 -4.43 -17.08 -9.76
N LYS A 105 -3.72 -17.99 -9.07
CA LYS A 105 -3.69 -19.41 -9.43
C LYS A 105 -5.08 -20.05 -9.35
N ASN A 106 -5.85 -19.77 -8.32
CA ASN A 106 -7.19 -20.32 -8.12
C ASN A 106 -8.22 -19.71 -9.06
N ALA A 107 -8.05 -18.44 -9.46
CA ALA A 107 -8.84 -17.82 -10.52
C ALA A 107 -8.65 -18.52 -11.86
N GLN A 108 -7.42 -18.92 -12.18
CA GLN A 108 -7.10 -19.67 -13.40
C GLN A 108 -7.52 -21.14 -13.30
N ALA A 109 -7.38 -21.74 -12.12
CA ALA A 109 -7.69 -23.14 -11.88
C ALA A 109 -9.19 -23.41 -11.80
N ARG A 110 -10.04 -22.39 -11.57
CA ARG A 110 -11.49 -22.51 -11.76
C ARG A 110 -11.73 -22.77 -13.25
N PRO A 111 -11.92 -24.03 -13.66
CA PRO A 111 -12.21 -24.31 -15.05
C PRO A 111 -13.60 -23.73 -15.26
N LEU A 112 -13.79 -23.09 -16.41
CA LEU A 112 -15.09 -22.79 -16.98
C LEU A 112 -16.07 -23.89 -16.59
N THR A 113 -17.22 -23.51 -16.02
CA THR A 113 -18.29 -24.45 -15.72
C THR A 113 -18.53 -25.33 -16.96
N PRO A 114 -18.97 -26.60 -16.83
CA PRO A 114 -19.27 -27.43 -18.00
C PRO A 114 -20.12 -26.69 -19.04
N THR A 115 -20.99 -25.79 -18.56
CA THR A 115 -21.80 -24.85 -19.33
C THR A 115 -20.98 -23.80 -20.10
N GLU A 116 -20.03 -23.12 -19.47
CA GLU A 116 -19.12 -22.19 -20.16
C GLU A 116 -18.14 -22.88 -21.10
N ARG A 117 -17.60 -24.04 -20.72
CA ARG A 117 -16.76 -24.85 -21.59
C ARG A 117 -17.53 -25.26 -22.85
N ARG A 118 -18.80 -25.66 -22.70
CA ARG A 118 -19.71 -25.97 -23.82
C ARG A 118 -20.02 -24.73 -24.67
N ARG A 119 -20.23 -23.56 -24.06
CA ARG A 119 -20.42 -22.29 -24.81
C ARG A 119 -19.20 -21.90 -25.63
N MET A 120 -17.99 -22.09 -25.10
CA MET A 120 -16.76 -21.81 -25.85
C MET A 120 -16.53 -22.80 -27.00
N MET A 121 -16.81 -24.10 -26.79
CA MET A 121 -16.74 -25.08 -27.89
C MET A 121 -17.72 -24.72 -29.01
N MET A 122 -18.95 -24.33 -28.67
CA MET A 122 -19.96 -23.89 -29.65
C MET A 122 -19.56 -22.59 -30.38
N GLN A 123 -18.89 -21.65 -29.71
CA GLN A 123 -18.38 -20.43 -30.34
C GLN A 123 -17.18 -20.71 -31.25
N GLN A 124 -16.32 -21.64 -30.90
CA GLN A 124 -15.14 -22.01 -31.68
C GLN A 124 -15.52 -22.71 -33.00
N ASP A 125 -16.55 -23.54 -32.99
CA ASP A 125 -17.10 -24.10 -34.22
C ASP A 125 -17.76 -23.02 -35.08
N ARG A 126 -18.47 -22.08 -34.47
CA ARG A 126 -19.11 -20.97 -35.19
C ARG A 126 -18.11 -20.05 -35.89
N THR A 127 -16.95 -19.78 -35.28
CA THR A 127 -15.90 -18.95 -35.91
C THR A 127 -15.17 -19.68 -37.04
N LYS A 128 -14.95 -20.99 -36.91
CA LYS A 128 -14.41 -21.80 -38.02
C LYS A 128 -15.33 -21.81 -39.24
N ILE A 129 -16.64 -21.92 -39.03
CA ILE A 129 -17.63 -21.92 -40.13
C ILE A 129 -17.67 -20.56 -40.85
N MET A 130 -17.46 -19.44 -40.15
CA MET A 130 -17.44 -18.11 -40.80
C MET A 130 -16.13 -17.80 -41.53
N GLN A 131 -14.98 -18.35 -41.12
CA GLN A 131 -13.69 -18.13 -41.80
C GLN A 131 -13.54 -18.87 -43.14
N GLN A 132 -14.43 -19.81 -43.47
CA GLN A 132 -14.37 -20.59 -44.70
C GLN A 132 -15.20 -19.99 -45.85
N SER A 133 -15.70 -18.77 -45.70
CA SER A 133 -16.35 -18.02 -46.79
C SER A 133 -15.31 -17.16 -47.53
N PRO A 134 -14.98 -17.45 -48.80
CA PRO A 134 -14.12 -16.57 -49.58
C PRO A 134 -14.93 -15.34 -49.99
N ILE A 135 -14.78 -14.24 -49.26
CA ILE A 135 -15.33 -12.94 -49.66
C ILE A 135 -14.36 -12.32 -50.68
N LYS A 136 -14.75 -12.41 -51.95
CA LYS A 136 -14.16 -11.66 -53.06
C LYS A 136 -14.57 -10.18 -52.93
N ASN A 137 -13.58 -9.30 -52.81
CA ASN A 137 -13.58 -7.84 -53.03
C ASN A 137 -14.85 -7.04 -52.70
N THR A 138 -14.75 -6.05 -51.81
CA THR A 138 -14.66 -4.64 -52.23
C THR A 138 -14.25 -3.74 -51.07
N GLN A 139 -13.29 -2.87 -51.34
CA GLN A 139 -12.72 -1.87 -50.46
C GLN A 139 -13.51 -0.56 -50.63
N PRO A 140 -14.03 0.05 -49.55
CA PRO A 140 -14.38 1.45 -49.54
C PRO A 140 -13.40 2.23 -48.65
N THR A 141 -12.61 3.05 -49.32
CA THR A 141 -12.31 4.46 -49.02
C THR A 141 -12.26 4.91 -47.55
N GLN A 142 -11.05 5.31 -47.17
CA GLN A 142 -10.71 6.17 -46.04
C GLN A 142 -11.59 7.43 -45.98
N ALA A 143 -12.19 7.68 -44.82
CA ALA A 143 -12.56 9.02 -44.39
C ALA A 143 -12.23 9.15 -42.90
N THR A 144 -11.28 10.03 -42.62
CA THR A 144 -10.80 10.40 -41.29
C THR A 144 -11.71 11.48 -40.71
N PRO A 145 -12.49 11.24 -39.63
CA PRO A 145 -12.99 12.31 -38.81
C PRO A 145 -11.94 12.65 -37.75
N SER A 146 -11.31 13.81 -37.94
CA SER A 146 -10.57 14.58 -36.95
C SER A 146 -11.37 14.72 -35.65
N VAL A 147 -10.92 14.06 -34.59
CA VAL A 147 -11.53 14.14 -33.25
C VAL A 147 -10.89 15.30 -32.50
N THR A 148 -11.67 16.37 -32.31
CA THR A 148 -11.34 17.50 -31.45
C THR A 148 -11.14 17.01 -30.00
N PRO A 149 -10.04 17.36 -29.31
CA PRO A 149 -9.90 17.04 -27.90
C PRO A 149 -10.82 17.95 -27.07
N THR A 150 -11.98 17.42 -26.68
CA THR A 150 -12.82 18.00 -25.63
C THR A 150 -12.07 17.88 -24.31
N MET A 151 -11.63 19.01 -23.75
CA MET A 151 -11.05 19.04 -22.41
C MET A 151 -12.10 18.59 -21.38
N PRO A 152 -11.77 17.65 -20.48
CA PRO A 152 -12.66 17.28 -19.38
C PRO A 152 -12.82 18.47 -18.43
N SER A 153 -14.07 18.91 -18.26
CA SER A 153 -14.50 19.86 -17.25
C SER A 153 -14.02 19.42 -15.86
N MET A 154 -13.29 20.29 -15.17
CA MET A 154 -12.85 20.03 -13.80
C MET A 154 -14.06 19.80 -12.88
N PRO A 155 -14.07 18.72 -12.07
CA PRO A 155 -15.09 18.52 -11.07
C PRO A 155 -14.97 19.59 -9.98
N SER A 156 -16.06 20.29 -9.73
CA SER A 156 -16.26 21.20 -8.60
C SER A 156 -15.88 20.52 -7.29
N MET A 157 -14.97 21.14 -6.52
CA MET A 157 -14.53 20.59 -5.24
C MET A 157 -15.73 20.41 -4.29
N PRO A 158 -15.84 19.25 -3.61
CA PRO A 158 -16.84 19.06 -2.58
C PRO A 158 -16.54 19.97 -1.39
N SER A 159 -17.55 20.75 -1.00
CA SER A 159 -17.58 21.54 0.24
C SER A 159 -17.27 20.63 1.43
N MET A 160 -16.22 20.99 2.19
CA MET A 160 -15.81 20.20 3.36
C MET A 160 -16.92 20.15 4.41
N PRO A 161 -17.25 18.95 4.94
CA PRO A 161 -18.18 18.83 6.05
C PRO A 161 -17.59 19.44 7.31
N SER A 162 -18.36 20.35 7.93
CA SER A 162 -18.12 20.92 9.24
C SER A 162 -17.92 19.82 10.29
N MET A 163 -16.74 19.79 10.92
CA MET A 163 -16.42 18.79 11.94
C MET A 163 -17.34 18.92 13.16
N PRO A 164 -17.90 17.81 13.67
CA PRO A 164 -18.61 17.79 14.94
C PRO A 164 -17.63 18.00 16.10
N SER A 165 -18.00 18.91 16.99
CA SER A 165 -17.31 19.23 18.23
C SER A 165 -17.10 18.00 19.11
N MET A 166 -15.84 17.69 19.45
CA MET A 166 -15.48 16.59 20.35
C MET A 166 -16.11 16.76 21.75
N PRO A 167 -16.68 15.69 22.34
CA PRO A 167 -17.09 15.68 23.73
C PRO A 167 -15.87 15.65 24.67
N LYS A 168 -15.93 16.44 25.74
CA LYS A 168 -14.91 16.55 26.79
C LYS A 168 -14.68 15.18 27.48
N PRO A 169 -13.43 14.85 27.85
CA PRO A 169 -13.12 13.62 28.58
C PRO A 169 -13.69 13.69 30.01
N SER A 170 -14.58 12.75 30.32
CA SER A 170 -15.09 12.50 31.67
C SER A 170 -14.02 11.79 32.49
N SER A 171 -13.34 12.53 33.37
CA SER A 171 -12.46 11.97 34.40
C SER A 171 -13.31 11.22 35.44
N ASN A 172 -13.32 9.89 35.39
CA ASN A 172 -13.93 9.08 36.45
C ASN A 172 -12.82 8.37 37.26
N PRO A 173 -12.43 8.89 38.43
CA PRO A 173 -11.42 8.31 39.30
C PRO A 173 -12.08 7.31 40.26
N ASN A 174 -12.52 6.15 39.77
CA ASN A 174 -12.94 5.09 40.68
C ASN A 174 -12.76 3.70 40.08
N GLN A 175 -11.51 3.25 39.99
CA GLN A 175 -11.18 1.83 39.92
C GLN A 175 -9.92 1.56 40.75
N THR A 176 -10.14 1.55 42.06
CA THR A 176 -9.22 0.96 43.03
C THR A 176 -10.03 -0.06 43.82
N GLY A 177 -9.72 -1.35 43.62
CA GLY A 177 -10.15 -2.39 44.57
C GLY A 177 -10.61 -3.67 43.92
N GLY A 178 -9.88 -4.75 44.18
CA GLY A 178 -10.43 -6.11 44.07
C GLY A 178 -9.40 -7.18 43.72
N ARG A 179 -8.67 -7.60 44.75
CA ARG A 179 -7.96 -8.87 44.99
C ARG A 179 -7.82 -9.87 43.85
#